data_AF-A0A2D7UVK8-F1
#
_entry.id   AF-A0A2D7UVK8-F1
#
_cell.length_a   1.000
_cell.length_b   1.000
_cell.length_c   1.000
_cell.angle_alpha   90.00
_cell.angle_beta   90.00
_cell.angle_gamma   90.00
#
_symmetry.space_group_name_H-M   'P 1'
#
loop_
_entity.id
_entity.type
_entity.pdbx_description
1 polymer ?
#
loop_
_entity_poly.entity_id
_entity_poly.type
_entity_poly.pdbx_seq_one_letter_code
_entity_poly.pdbx_strand_id
1 'polypeptide(L)'
;MTKKRKNSRTRRLGDNGGNPEIDKETRDFWHGANALPDSPPKIHVTEEAAAVIRSLGEPPLGGQSESAEHYFEAVYQRSVALASALAAAAEMVGDDEDDAR
;
A
#
# COMPACT_ATOMS: atom_id res chain seq x y z
N MET A 1 53.85 -27.05 6.72
CA MET A 1 52.44 -27.10 6.27
C MET A 1 51.64 -26.05 7.05
N THR A 2 51.29 -24.92 6.44
CA THR A 2 50.49 -23.86 7.10
C THR A 2 49.28 -23.53 6.21
N LYS A 3 48.08 -23.96 6.64
CA LYS A 3 46.83 -23.74 5.92
C LYS A 3 46.28 -22.34 6.22
N LYS A 4 46.38 -21.44 5.23
CA LYS A 4 45.80 -20.08 5.26
C LYS A 4 44.29 -20.17 5.07
N ARG A 5 43.50 -19.88 6.13
CA ARG A 5 42.03 -19.86 6.05
C ARG A 5 41.58 -18.59 5.30
N LYS A 6 40.81 -18.74 4.23
CA LYS A 6 40.16 -17.63 3.50
C LYS A 6 38.97 -17.16 4.32
N ASN A 7 39.00 -15.91 4.80
CA ASN A 7 37.84 -15.28 5.41
C ASN A 7 36.80 -14.96 4.32
N SER A 8 35.62 -15.56 4.47
CA SER A 8 34.44 -15.28 3.66
C SER A 8 33.96 -13.85 3.92
N ARG A 9 34.22 -12.93 2.98
CA ARG A 9 33.58 -11.61 2.95
C ARG A 9 32.11 -11.82 2.59
N THR A 10 31.25 -11.90 3.60
CA THR A 10 29.81 -11.72 3.42
C THR A 10 29.60 -10.29 2.92
N ARG A 11 29.21 -10.14 1.65
CA ARG A 11 28.72 -8.87 1.11
C ARG A 11 27.50 -8.49 1.93
N ARG A 12 27.65 -7.55 2.86
CA ARG A 12 26.52 -6.79 3.39
C ARG A 12 25.97 -6.03 2.20
N LEU A 13 24.75 -6.37 1.78
CA LEU A 13 23.94 -5.53 0.89
C LEU A 13 23.69 -4.24 1.68
N GLY A 14 24.64 -3.31 1.54
CA GLY A 14 24.44 -1.95 1.99
C GLY A 14 23.47 -1.30 1.02
N ASP A 15 22.47 -0.64 1.60
CA ASP A 15 21.62 0.38 1.00
C ASP A 15 22.35 1.10 -0.15
N ASN A 16 22.07 0.66 -1.37
CA ASN A 16 22.67 1.21 -2.57
C ASN A 16 21.77 2.35 -3.00
N GLY A 17 22.00 3.53 -2.39
CA GLY A 17 21.39 4.78 -2.81
C GLY A 17 21.41 4.89 -4.33
N GLY A 18 20.23 5.10 -4.91
CA GLY A 18 20.03 5.20 -6.35
C GLY A 18 20.99 6.19 -6.99
N ASN A 19 21.35 5.94 -8.25
CA ASN A 19 22.20 6.88 -8.98
C ASN A 19 21.38 8.16 -9.23
N PRO A 20 21.76 9.32 -8.67
CA PRO A 20 20.93 10.53 -8.69
C PRO A 20 20.68 11.06 -10.12
N GLU A 21 21.51 10.68 -11.08
CA GLU A 21 21.32 10.96 -12.51
C GLU A 21 20.11 10.20 -13.09
N ILE A 22 19.95 8.92 -12.74
CA ILE A 22 18.80 8.10 -13.15
C ILE A 22 17.51 8.63 -12.53
N ASP A 23 17.57 9.05 -11.26
CA ASP A 23 16.42 9.64 -10.58
C ASP A 23 16.01 10.96 -11.24
N LYS A 24 16.98 11.77 -11.67
CA LYS A 24 16.72 13.02 -12.38
C LYS A 24 16.11 12.78 -13.76
N GLU A 25 16.67 11.86 -14.55
CA GLU A 25 16.12 11.50 -15.87
C GLU A 25 14.70 10.93 -15.76
N THR A 26 14.46 10.10 -14.74
CA THR A 26 13.14 9.51 -14.48
C THR A 26 12.14 10.59 -14.08
N ARG A 27 12.55 11.55 -13.23
CA ARG A 27 11.71 12.70 -12.85
C ARG A 27 11.42 13.60 -14.04
N ASP A 28 12.42 13.93 -14.84
CA ASP A 28 12.27 14.73 -16.06
C ASP A 28 11.34 14.03 -17.07
N PHE A 29 11.41 12.69 -17.18
CA PHE A 29 10.54 11.90 -18.06
C PHE A 29 9.07 11.92 -17.63
N TRP A 30 8.77 11.71 -16.34
CA TRP A 30 7.38 11.61 -15.85
C TRP A 30 6.73 12.97 -15.53
N HIS A 31 7.51 13.98 -15.15
CA HIS A 31 6.98 15.26 -14.65
C HIS A 31 7.40 16.48 -15.49
N GLY A 32 8.38 16.33 -16.39
CA GLY A 32 8.91 17.44 -17.17
C GLY A 32 9.44 18.56 -16.28
N ALA A 33 9.16 19.82 -16.65
CA ALA A 33 9.63 20.99 -15.91
C ALA A 33 8.80 21.32 -14.64
N ASN A 34 7.74 20.57 -14.35
CA ASN A 34 6.86 20.84 -13.21
C ASN A 34 7.37 20.14 -11.96
N ALA A 35 7.22 20.79 -10.80
CA ALA A 35 7.48 20.15 -9.53
C ALA A 35 6.54 18.93 -9.35
N LEU A 36 7.04 17.89 -8.66
CA LEU A 36 6.17 16.78 -8.26
C LEU A 36 5.08 17.33 -7.34
N PRO A 37 3.82 16.88 -7.49
CA PRO A 37 2.81 17.13 -6.47
C PRO A 37 3.26 16.53 -5.14
N ASP A 38 2.84 17.13 -4.04
CA ASP A 38 3.09 16.59 -2.71
C ASP A 38 2.54 15.18 -2.61
N SER A 39 3.27 14.31 -1.91
CA SER A 39 2.83 12.94 -1.70
C SER A 39 1.51 12.97 -0.92
N PRO A 40 0.49 12.21 -1.34
CA PRO A 40 -0.76 12.15 -0.61
C PRO A 40 -0.51 11.64 0.82
N PRO A 41 -1.39 12.02 1.77
CA PRO A 41 -1.32 11.47 3.12
C PRO A 41 -1.43 9.96 3.09
N LYS A 42 -0.80 9.31 4.06
CA LYS A 42 -0.93 7.87 4.25
C LYS A 42 -2.39 7.49 4.47
N ILE A 43 -2.74 6.27 4.11
CA ILE A 43 -4.11 5.76 4.25
C ILE A 43 -4.22 4.86 5.47
N HIS A 44 -5.38 4.92 6.12
CA HIS A 44 -5.75 4.04 7.22
C HIS A 44 -6.58 2.88 6.70
N VAL A 45 -6.21 1.66 7.11
CA VAL A 45 -6.92 0.45 6.71
C VAL A 45 -8.09 0.24 7.66
N THR A 46 -9.32 0.23 7.13
CA THR A 46 -10.52 -0.04 7.93
C THR A 46 -10.53 -1.49 8.45
N GLU A 47 -10.85 -1.66 9.73
CA GLU A 47 -11.06 -2.99 10.34
C GLU A 47 -12.40 -3.60 9.92
N GLU A 48 -13.41 -2.75 9.69
CA GLU A 48 -14.78 -3.19 9.39
C GLU A 48 -15.20 -2.72 7.98
N ALA A 49 -14.73 -3.44 6.96
CA ALA A 49 -14.96 -3.12 5.54
C ALA A 49 -16.44 -2.96 5.15
N ALA A 50 -17.35 -3.67 5.83
CA ALA A 50 -18.78 -3.66 5.52
C ALA A 50 -19.61 -2.73 6.42
N ALA A 51 -19.00 -2.01 7.38
CA ALA A 51 -19.71 -1.13 8.32
C ALA A 51 -20.58 -0.09 7.60
N VAL A 52 -20.03 0.54 6.56
CA VAL A 52 -20.73 1.57 5.77
C VAL A 52 -21.98 0.99 5.11
N ILE A 53 -21.87 -0.19 4.48
CA ILE A 53 -23.00 -0.79 3.77
C ILE A 53 -24.09 -1.26 4.74
N ARG A 54 -23.70 -1.84 5.88
CA ARG A 54 -24.66 -2.16 6.95
C ARG A 54 -25.41 -0.92 7.46
N SER A 55 -24.74 0.23 7.49
CA SER A 55 -25.38 1.48 7.95
C SER A 55 -26.42 2.05 6.96
N LEU A 56 -26.35 1.68 5.69
CA LEU A 56 -27.28 2.16 4.65
C LEU A 56 -28.64 1.43 4.70
N GLY A 57 -28.76 0.37 5.49
CA GLY A 57 -29.95 -0.45 5.59
C GLY A 57 -30.05 -1.50 4.50
N GLU A 58 -31.22 -2.14 4.42
CA GLU A 58 -31.43 -3.29 3.54
C GLU A 58 -31.40 -2.88 2.06
N PRO A 59 -30.64 -3.59 1.21
CA PRO A 59 -30.53 -3.23 -0.20
C PRO A 59 -31.90 -3.33 -0.90
N PRO A 60 -32.26 -2.36 -1.77
CA PRO A 60 -33.54 -2.34 -2.47
C PRO A 60 -33.58 -3.35 -3.64
N LEU A 61 -33.30 -4.62 -3.35
CA LEU A 61 -33.21 -5.72 -4.30
C LEU A 61 -34.36 -6.69 -4.01
N GLY A 62 -35.51 -6.43 -4.62
CA GLY A 62 -36.75 -7.17 -4.37
C GLY A 62 -36.56 -8.70 -4.42
N GLY A 63 -36.85 -9.36 -3.30
CA GLY A 63 -36.85 -10.81 -3.16
C GLY A 63 -35.47 -11.48 -3.02
N GLN A 64 -34.36 -10.74 -3.12
CA GLN A 64 -33.00 -11.28 -3.04
C GLN A 64 -32.08 -10.49 -2.08
N SER A 65 -32.66 -9.75 -1.13
CA SER A 65 -31.93 -8.88 -0.22
C SER A 65 -30.84 -9.61 0.57
N GLU A 66 -31.16 -10.77 1.16
CA GLU A 66 -30.23 -11.56 1.99
C GLU A 66 -29.00 -12.02 1.20
N SER A 67 -29.20 -12.58 0.00
CA SER A 67 -28.10 -12.97 -0.89
C SER A 67 -27.23 -11.77 -1.28
N ALA A 68 -27.85 -10.62 -1.53
CA ALA A 68 -27.14 -9.42 -1.95
C ALA A 68 -26.24 -8.86 -0.85
N GLU A 69 -26.69 -8.87 0.41
CA GLU A 69 -25.89 -8.44 1.56
C GLU A 69 -24.59 -9.24 1.67
N HIS A 70 -24.67 -10.56 1.54
CA HIS A 70 -23.49 -11.43 1.56
C HIS A 70 -22.51 -11.15 0.42
N TYR A 71 -23.02 -10.92 -0.79
CA TYR A 71 -22.16 -10.58 -1.92
C TYR A 71 -21.52 -9.20 -1.78
N PHE A 72 -22.25 -8.22 -1.27
CA PHE A 72 -21.67 -6.91 -0.98
C PHE A 72 -20.55 -7.05 0.05
N GLU A 73 -20.80 -7.72 1.17
CA GLU A 73 -19.77 -7.95 2.19
C GLU A 73 -18.51 -8.61 1.61
N ALA A 74 -18.66 -9.66 0.80
CA ALA A 74 -17.52 -10.33 0.17
C ALA A 74 -16.73 -9.42 -0.78
N VAL A 75 -17.42 -8.58 -1.57
CA VAL A 75 -16.78 -7.63 -2.48
C VAL A 75 -16.03 -6.55 -1.71
N TYR A 76 -16.62 -5.99 -0.65
CA TYR A 76 -15.97 -4.95 0.16
C TYR A 76 -14.77 -5.49 0.92
N GLN A 77 -14.88 -6.66 1.55
CA GLN A 77 -13.74 -7.31 2.21
C GLN A 77 -12.57 -7.53 1.25
N ARG A 78 -12.85 -8.05 0.04
CA ARG A 78 -11.81 -8.26 -0.99
C ARG A 78 -11.20 -6.94 -1.46
N SER A 79 -12.02 -5.90 -1.60
CA SER A 79 -11.57 -4.58 -2.05
C SER A 79 -10.65 -3.92 -1.02
N VAL A 80 -11.00 -3.99 0.27
CA VAL A 80 -10.16 -3.48 1.37
C VAL A 80 -8.86 -4.26 1.46
N ALA A 81 -8.89 -5.59 1.36
CA ALA A 81 -7.67 -6.40 1.36
C ALA A 81 -6.73 -6.08 0.18
N LEU A 82 -7.29 -5.79 -1.00
CA LEU A 82 -6.50 -5.38 -2.16
C LEU A 82 -5.93 -3.97 -1.97
N ALA A 83 -6.75 -3.02 -1.49
CA ALA A 83 -6.32 -1.65 -1.25
C ALA A 83 -5.23 -1.59 -0.17
N SER A 84 -5.35 -2.37 0.90
CA SER A 84 -4.33 -2.45 1.96
C SER A 84 -3.03 -3.06 1.44
N ALA A 85 -3.10 -4.09 0.60
CA ALA A 85 -1.92 -4.68 -0.04
C ALA A 85 -1.20 -3.68 -0.96
N LEU A 86 -1.95 -2.92 -1.76
CA LEU A 86 -1.39 -1.87 -2.62
C LEU A 86 -0.75 -0.75 -1.80
N ALA A 87 -1.39 -0.31 -0.72
CA ALA A 87 -0.84 0.71 0.15
C ALA A 87 0.41 0.22 0.88
N ALA A 88 0.43 -1.04 1.33
CA ALA A 88 1.61 -1.63 1.95
C ALA A 88 2.78 -1.72 0.96
N ALA A 89 2.51 -2.09 -0.30
CA ALA A 89 3.52 -2.12 -1.35
C ALA A 89 4.09 -0.73 -1.70
N ALA A 90 3.29 0.32 -1.48
CA ALA A 90 3.68 1.70 -1.70
C ALA A 90 4.21 2.40 -0.43
N GLU A 91 4.36 1.68 0.69
CA GLU A 91 4.73 2.26 2.00
C GLU A 91 3.79 3.41 2.44
N MET A 92 2.53 3.35 2.04
CA MET A 92 1.50 4.37 2.31
C MET A 92 0.49 3.96 3.39
N VAL A 93 0.74 2.89 4.15
CA VAL A 93 -0.10 2.53 5.29
C VAL A 93 0.28 3.42 6.47
N GLY A 94 -0.69 4.19 6.97
CA GLY A 94 -0.53 5.03 8.16
C GLY A 94 -0.69 4.19 9.42
N ASP A 95 0.03 4.59 10.47
CA ASP A 95 -0.24 4.13 11.83
C ASP A 95 -1.10 5.18 12.55
N ASP A 96 -1.86 4.77 13.57
CA ASP A 96 -2.74 5.67 14.35
C ASP A 96 -2.00 6.89 14.95
N GLU A 97 -0.67 6.82 15.07
CA GLU A 97 0.19 7.93 15.52
C GLU A 97 0.43 9.02 14.47
N ASP A 98 0.26 8.70 13.17
CA ASP A 98 0.47 9.64 12.07
C ASP A 98 -0.67 10.70 11.97
N ASP A 99 -1.86 10.42 12.52
CA ASP A 99 -3.00 11.35 12.57
C ASP A 99 -2.93 12.38 13.72
N ALA A 100 -2.02 12.17 14.70
CA ALA A 100 -1.89 13.01 15.89
C ALA A 100 -0.88 14.17 15.73
N ARG A 101 -0.38 14.42 14.52
CA ARG A 101 0.58 15.49 14.17
C ARG A 101 -0.02 16.49 13.20
#